data_AF-A0A0D0PUW5-F1
#
_entry.id   AF-A0A0D0PUW5-F1
#
_cell.length_a   1.000
_cell.length_b   1.000
_cell.length_c   1.000
_cell.angle_alpha   90.00
_cell.angle_beta   90.00
_cell.angle_gamma   90.00
#
_symmetry.space_group_name_H-M   'P 1'
#
loop_
_entity.id
_entity.type
_entity.pdbx_description
1 polymer ?
#
loop_
_entity_poly.entity_id
_entity_poly.type
_entity_poly.pdbx_seq_one_letter_code
_entity_poly.pdbx_strand_id
1 'polypeptide(L)'
;MNTIFAAFICYGCKEPFFACPDCVATVQVDPVTNRPPDATIIDGRAVHIEPSPEAVARSVREAVCDACVTKRNNVYMASQVDNDHEGSHIAGMWELWEDRHRRAHA
;
A
#
# COMPACT_ATOMS: atom_id res chain seq x y z
N MET A 1 -8.08 -6.12 -26.16
CA MET A 1 -8.56 -6.80 -24.93
C MET A 1 -9.63 -5.93 -24.30
N ASN A 2 -10.75 -6.50 -23.87
CA ASN A 2 -11.71 -5.75 -23.05
C ASN A 2 -11.15 -5.65 -21.63
N THR A 3 -10.72 -4.46 -21.22
CA THR A 3 -10.29 -4.23 -19.85
C THR A 3 -11.51 -4.24 -18.93
N ILE A 4 -11.58 -5.22 -18.03
CA ILE A 4 -12.58 -5.24 -16.96
C ILE A 4 -12.04 -4.40 -15.80
N PHE A 5 -12.79 -3.37 -15.42
CA PHE A 5 -12.54 -2.59 -14.23
C PHE A 5 -13.45 -3.05 -13.10
N ALA A 6 -12.90 -3.20 -11.90
CA ALA A 6 -13.65 -3.44 -10.68
C ALA A 6 -13.63 -2.17 -9.80
N ALA A 7 -14.71 -1.97 -9.04
CA ALA A 7 -14.81 -0.91 -8.05
C ALA A 7 -14.14 -1.35 -6.74
N PHE A 8 -13.33 -0.47 -6.17
CA PHE A 8 -12.62 -0.68 -4.90
C PHE A 8 -12.79 0.53 -3.99
N ILE A 9 -12.52 0.35 -2.70
CA ILE A 9 -12.34 1.44 -1.73
C ILE A 9 -10.86 1.52 -1.39
N CYS A 10 -10.26 2.70 -1.53
CA CYS A 10 -8.84 2.88 -1.22
C CYS A 10 -8.63 2.76 0.29
N TYR A 11 -7.72 1.90 0.72
CA TYR A 11 -7.34 1.78 2.13
C TYR A 11 -6.76 3.09 2.71
N GLY A 12 -6.00 3.85 1.91
CA GLY A 12 -5.36 5.08 2.36
C GLY A 12 -6.34 6.25 2.57
N CYS A 13 -7.04 6.66 1.51
CA CYS A 13 -7.93 7.83 1.55
C CYS A 13 -9.41 7.50 1.78
N LYS A 14 -9.79 6.22 1.76
CA LYS A 14 -11.19 5.74 1.87
C LYS A 14 -12.12 6.16 0.73
N GLU A 15 -11.59 6.79 -0.32
CA GLU A 15 -12.35 7.13 -1.53
C GLU A 15 -12.53 5.91 -2.46
N PRO A 16 -13.67 5.81 -3.18
CA PRO A 16 -13.87 4.79 -4.19
C PRO A 16 -13.01 5.05 -5.43
N PHE A 17 -12.56 3.99 -6.10
CA PHE A 17 -11.83 4.08 -7.36
C PHE A 17 -12.05 2.82 -8.22
N PHE A 18 -11.75 2.92 -9.52
CA PHE A 18 -11.80 1.81 -10.45
C PHE A 18 -10.38 1.40 -10.84
N ALA A 19 -10.11 0.09 -10.84
CA ALA A 19 -8.83 -0.47 -11.27
C ALA A 19 -9.02 -1.86 -11.87
N CYS A 20 -8.02 -2.34 -12.61
CA CYS A 20 -7.95 -3.74 -13.02
C CYS A 20 -7.74 -4.61 -11.76
N PRO A 21 -8.60 -5.61 -11.50
CA PRO A 21 -8.51 -6.42 -10.29
C PRO A 21 -7.21 -7.23 -10.18
N ASP A 22 -6.59 -7.57 -11.31
CA ASP A 22 -5.33 -8.31 -11.36
C ASP A 22 -4.10 -7.42 -11.15
N CYS A 23 -4.24 -6.10 -11.37
CA CYS A 23 -3.13 -5.15 -11.36
C CYS A 23 -3.20 -4.12 -10.23
N VAL A 24 -4.33 -4.02 -9.51
CA VAL A 24 -4.55 -3.01 -8.46
C VAL A 24 -3.43 -3.02 -7.41
N ALA A 25 -3.03 -1.85 -6.93
CA ALA A 25 -2.03 -1.78 -5.87
C ALA A 25 -2.67 -2.30 -4.59
N THR A 26 -1.95 -3.11 -3.83
CA THR A 26 -2.43 -3.58 -2.52
C THR A 26 -1.41 -3.31 -1.44
N VAL A 27 -1.91 -3.17 -0.21
CA VAL A 27 -1.11 -3.16 1.01
C VAL A 27 -1.60 -4.27 1.93
N GLN A 28 -0.67 -4.93 2.62
CA GLN A 28 -1.02 -5.92 3.62
C GLN A 28 -1.46 -5.20 4.90
N VAL A 29 -2.63 -5.54 5.43
CA VAL A 29 -3.24 -4.89 6.59
C VAL A 29 -3.63 -5.95 7.61
N ASP A 30 -3.13 -5.83 8.83
CA ASP A 30 -3.65 -6.57 9.97
C ASP A 30 -5.03 -6.00 10.38
N PRO A 31 -6.12 -6.77 10.27
CA PRO A 31 -7.46 -6.29 10.62
C PRO A 31 -7.63 -5.96 12.11
N VAL A 32 -6.77 -6.48 12.99
CA VAL A 32 -6.81 -6.20 14.43
C VAL A 32 -6.33 -4.77 14.72
N THR A 33 -5.25 -4.35 14.06
CA THR A 33 -4.63 -3.04 14.28
C THR A 33 -5.03 -2.01 13.22
N ASN A 34 -5.66 -2.48 12.12
CA ASN A 34 -5.98 -1.71 10.92
C ASN A 34 -4.75 -1.00 10.34
N ARG A 35 -3.58 -1.65 10.40
CA ARG A 35 -2.27 -1.14 9.97
C ARG A 35 -1.49 -2.23 9.24
N PRO A 36 -0.44 -1.87 8.47
CA PRO A 36 0.55 -2.84 8.05
C PRO A 36 1.11 -3.63 9.25
N PRO A 37 1.31 -4.96 9.11
CA PRO A 37 1.77 -5.78 10.23
C PRO A 37 3.16 -5.39 10.73
N ASP A 38 3.97 -4.74 9.88
CA ASP A 38 5.31 -4.22 10.16
C ASP A 38 5.31 -2.76 10.67
N ALA A 39 4.14 -2.20 11.01
CA ALA A 39 4.00 -0.80 11.43
C ALA A 39 3.17 -0.65 12.70
N THR A 40 3.67 0.14 13.64
CA THR A 40 2.95 0.56 14.85
C THR A 40 3.05 2.06 15.07
N ILE A 41 2.31 2.59 16.06
CA ILE A 41 2.45 3.98 16.52
C ILE A 41 3.10 4.00 17.88
N ILE A 42 4.21 4.73 17.99
CA ILE A 42 4.88 5.05 19.24
C ILE A 42 4.94 6.57 19.32
N ASP A 43 4.42 7.16 20.40
CA ASP A 43 4.39 8.60 20.63
C ASP A 43 3.84 9.42 19.45
N GLY A 44 2.79 8.91 18.79
CA GLY A 44 2.13 9.55 17.66
C GLY A 44 2.87 9.41 16.32
N ARG A 45 4.02 8.75 16.28
CA ARG A 45 4.81 8.51 15.05
C ARG A 45 4.70 7.07 14.58
N ALA A 46 4.72 6.88 13.26
CA ALA A 46 4.77 5.55 12.67
C ALA A 46 6.18 4.98 12.82
N VAL A 47 6.28 3.77 13.37
CA VAL A 47 7.56 3.08 13.58
C VAL A 47 7.49 1.69 12.97
N HIS A 48 8.57 1.31 12.29
CA HIS A 48 8.73 -0.04 11.75
C HIS A 48 9.08 -1.02 12.86
N ILE A 49 8.38 -2.15 12.84
CA ILE A 49 8.60 -3.26 13.78
C ILE A 49 8.73 -4.56 13.02
N GLU A 50 9.37 -5.55 13.63
CA GLU A 50 9.30 -6.92 13.13
C GLU A 50 7.87 -7.45 13.36
N PRO A 51 7.14 -7.84 12.30
CA PRO A 51 5.78 -8.32 12.44
C PRO A 51 5.76 -9.70 13.11
N SER A 52 4.79 -9.95 14.00
CA SER A 52 4.61 -11.29 14.55
C SER A 52 4.11 -12.26 13.45
N PRO A 53 4.48 -13.56 13.49
CA PRO A 53 3.98 -14.53 12.52
C PRO A 53 2.46 -14.58 12.44
N GLU A 54 1.77 -14.43 13.58
CA GLU A 54 0.31 -14.38 13.66
C GLU A 54 -0.25 -13.11 13.02
N ALA A 55 0.47 -11.98 13.10
CA ALA A 55 0.07 -10.73 12.46
C ALA A 55 0.14 -10.86 10.95
N VAL A 56 1.25 -11.39 10.42
CA VAL A 56 1.41 -11.65 8.99
C VAL A 56 0.34 -12.62 8.48
N ALA A 57 0.10 -13.71 9.22
CA ALA A 57 -0.83 -14.76 8.81
C ALA A 57 -2.30 -14.30 8.73
N ARG A 58 -2.71 -13.38 9.60
CA ARG A 58 -4.09 -12.85 9.60
C ARG A 58 -4.29 -11.63 8.72
N SER A 59 -3.20 -11.02 8.24
CA SER A 59 -3.31 -9.82 7.44
C SER A 59 -3.98 -10.10 6.08
N VAL A 60 -4.77 -9.14 5.63
CA VAL A 60 -5.47 -9.17 4.35
C VAL A 60 -4.84 -8.18 3.38
N ARG A 61 -5.03 -8.39 2.07
CA ARG A 61 -4.62 -7.43 1.05
C ARG A 61 -5.75 -6.44 0.81
N GLU A 62 -5.46 -5.17 1.04
CA GLU A 62 -6.40 -4.07 0.82
C GLU A 62 -5.96 -3.21 -0.36
N ALA A 63 -6.92 -2.78 -1.17
CA ALA A 63 -6.66 -2.03 -2.39
C ALA A 63 -6.23 -0.58 -2.09
N VAL A 64 -5.30 -0.04 -2.88
CA VAL A 64 -4.79 1.34 -2.76
C VAL A 64 -4.86 2.02 -4.12
N CYS A 65 -5.37 3.24 -4.16
CA CYS A 65 -5.43 4.03 -5.39
C CYS A 65 -4.07 4.66 -5.73
N ASP A 66 -3.86 4.95 -7.01
CA ASP A 66 -2.59 5.52 -7.50
C ASP A 66 -2.26 6.89 -6.90
N ALA A 67 -3.27 7.68 -6.51
CA ALA A 67 -3.05 8.94 -5.81
C ALA A 67 -2.39 8.71 -4.44
N CYS A 68 -2.83 7.69 -3.68
CA CYS A 68 -2.22 7.31 -2.41
C CYS A 68 -0.84 6.68 -2.60
N VAL A 69 -0.66 5.86 -3.64
CA VAL A 69 0.66 5.30 -3.98
C VAL A 69 1.64 6.43 -4.30
N THR A 70 1.24 7.37 -5.15
CA THR A 70 2.05 8.55 -5.52
C THR A 70 2.42 9.38 -4.30
N LYS A 71 1.45 9.68 -3.43
CA LYS A 71 1.70 10.41 -2.17
C LYS A 71 2.73 9.68 -1.30
N ARG A 72 2.61 8.36 -1.14
CA ARG A 72 3.56 7.56 -0.36
C ARG A 72 4.96 7.59 -0.99
N ASN A 73 5.04 7.41 -2.31
CA ASN A 73 6.30 7.45 -3.05
C ASN A 73 6.99 8.81 -2.87
N ASN A 74 6.25 9.91 -2.94
CA ASN A 74 6.81 11.25 -2.73
C ASN A 74 7.36 11.42 -1.32
N VAL A 75 6.66 10.93 -0.29
CA VAL A 75 7.15 10.95 1.10
C VAL A 75 8.42 10.13 1.24
N TYR A 76 8.44 8.90 0.73
CA TYR A 76 9.62 8.04 0.78
C TYR A 76 10.84 8.64 0.06
N MET A 77 10.64 9.22 -1.13
CA MET A 77 11.72 9.87 -1.87
C MET A 77 12.25 11.09 -1.11
N ALA A 78 11.38 11.84 -0.43
CA ALA A 78 11.81 12.94 0.43
C ALA A 78 12.54 12.43 1.69
N SER A 79 12.09 11.34 2.29
CA SER A 79 12.64 10.79 3.53
C SER A 79 14.04 10.17 3.32
N GLN A 80 14.32 9.62 2.12
CA GLN A 80 15.66 9.18 1.73
C GLN A 80 16.72 10.29 1.75
N VAL A 81 16.32 11.56 1.61
CA VAL A 81 17.26 12.71 1.67
C VAL A 81 17.78 12.93 3.09
N ASP A 82 16.98 12.57 4.11
CA ASP A 82 17.24 12.88 5.51
C ASP A 82 17.69 11.66 6.35
N ASN A 83 17.94 10.50 5.73
CA ASN A 83 18.13 9.19 6.40
C ASN A 83 16.98 8.82 7.36
N ASP A 84 15.82 9.45 7.19
CA ASP A 84 14.61 9.11 7.91
C ASP A 84 13.80 8.15 7.02
N HIS A 85 13.54 6.95 7.50
CA HIS A 85 12.81 5.94 6.73
C HIS A 85 11.29 6.05 6.95
N GLU A 86 10.78 7.20 7.41
CA GLU A 86 9.35 7.49 7.51
C GLU A 86 8.63 7.19 6.17
N GLY A 87 7.89 6.07 6.13
CA GLY A 87 7.06 5.65 4.99
C GLY A 87 7.56 4.45 4.19
N SER A 88 8.70 3.84 4.53
CA SER A 88 9.23 2.64 3.85
C SER A 88 8.66 1.33 4.41
N HIS A 89 7.39 1.04 4.15
CA HIS A 89 6.79 -0.23 4.57
C HIS A 89 7.30 -1.40 3.72
N ILE A 90 7.64 -2.51 4.38
CA ILE A 90 8.30 -3.70 3.79
C ILE A 90 7.48 -4.31 2.65
N ALA A 91 6.16 -4.10 2.66
CA ALA A 91 5.23 -4.59 1.63
C ALA A 91 4.61 -3.48 0.76
N GLY A 92 5.10 -2.25 0.84
CA GLY A 92 4.55 -1.15 0.07
C GLY A 92 4.85 -1.31 -1.42
N MET A 93 3.87 -1.68 -2.24
CA MET A 93 4.02 -1.64 -3.70
C MET A 93 4.30 -0.19 -4.15
N TRP A 94 5.44 0.03 -4.82
CA TRP A 94 5.93 1.34 -5.27
C TRP A 94 5.43 1.73 -6.67
N GLU A 95 4.97 0.74 -7.44
CA GLU A 95 4.49 0.95 -8.80
C GLU A 95 3.02 1.38 -8.79
N LEU A 96 2.64 2.22 -9.75
CA LEU A 96 1.23 2.53 -10.02
C LEU A 96 0.54 1.32 -10.66
N TRP A 97 -0.77 1.17 -10.47
CA TRP A 97 -1.50 0.05 -11.08
C TRP A 97 -1.53 0.16 -12.60
N GLU A 98 -1.58 1.38 -13.15
CA GLU A 98 -1.53 1.61 -14.60
C GLU A 98 -0.25 1.06 -15.24
N ASP A 99 0.90 1.27 -14.59
CA ASP A 99 2.18 0.79 -15.10
C ASP A 99 2.29 -0.73 -15.04
N ARG A 100 1.80 -1.34 -13.96
CA ARG A 100 1.66 -2.81 -13.87
C ARG A 100 0.74 -3.35 -14.95
N HIS A 101 -0.40 -2.69 -15.19
CA HIS A 101 -1.37 -3.12 -16.17
C HIS A 101 -0.80 -3.08 -17.59
N ARG A 102 -0.10 -2.00 -17.95
CA ARG A 102 0.57 -1.86 -19.25
C ARG A 102 1.59 -2.98 -19.48
N ARG A 103 2.30 -3.43 -18.45
CA ARG A 103 3.31 -4.48 -18.53
C ARG A 103 2.72 -5.90 -18.53
N ALA A 104 1.69 -6.13 -17.73
CA ALA A 104 1.07 -7.45 -17.56
C ALA A 104 0.10 -7.81 -18.70
N HIS A 105 -0.49 -6.80 -19.34
CA HIS A 105 -1.46 -6.96 -20.41
C HIS A 105 -1.02 -6.25 -21.70
N ALA A 106 0.28 -6.26 -22.02
CA ALA A 106 0.78 -5.82 -23.33
C ALA A 106 0.50 -6.87 -24.42
#